data_AF-A0A958FTA9-F1
#
_entry.id   AF-A0A958FTA9-F1
#
_cell.length_a   1.000
_cell.length_b   1.000
_cell.length_c   1.000
_cell.angle_alpha   90.00
_cell.angle_beta   90.00
_cell.angle_gamma   90.00
#
_symmetry.space_group_name_H-M   'P 1'
#
loop_
_entity.id
_entity.type
_entity.pdbx_description
1 polymer ?
#
loop_
_entity_poly.entity_id
_entity_poly.type
_entity_poly.pdbx_seq_one_letter_code
_entity_poly.pdbx_strand_id
1 'polypeptide(L)' 'GNIHRLSVSTGQEKWQFTAGSAIVASPAIAAGKLVIGTGDGEVLCFGAAEKN' A
#
# COMPACT_ATOMS: atom_id res chain seq x y z
N GLY A 1 9.06 6.87 -2.43
CA GLY A 1 8.28 6.74 -1.19
C GLY A 1 8.13 5.27 -0.84
N ASN A 2 8.09 4.94 0.44
CA ASN A 2 8.02 3.55 0.90
C ASN A 2 6.67 3.27 1.56
N ILE A 3 6.15 2.07 1.35
CA ILE A 3 4.94 1.56 1.99
C ILE A 3 5.36 0.37 2.83
N HIS A 4 5.04 0.42 4.13
CA HIS A 4 5.36 -0.63 5.09
C HIS A 4 4.06 -1.22 5.64
N ARG A 5 3.97 -2.55 5.67
CA ARG A 5 2.90 -3.23 6.41
C ARG A 5 3.46 -3.76 7.70
N LEU A 6 2.92 -3.29 8.81
CA LEU A 6 3.32 -3.71 10.15
C LEU A 6 2.26 -4.62 10.78
N SER A 7 2.69 -5.46 11.71
CA SER A 7 1.83 -6.12 12.67
C SER A 7 1.27 -5.11 13.65
N VAL A 8 -0.05 -5.10 13.86
CA VAL A 8 -0.70 -4.17 14.80
C VAL A 8 -0.29 -4.45 16.24
N SER A 9 -0.10 -5.71 16.61
CA SER A 9 0.22 -6.10 18.00
C SER A 9 1.70 -5.93 18.36
N THR A 10 2.60 -6.10 17.39
CA THR A 10 4.05 -6.18 17.67
C THR A 10 4.87 -5.09 16.98
N GLY A 11 4.29 -4.35 16.04
CA GLY A 11 5.03 -3.38 15.21
C GLY A 11 6.00 -4.03 14.21
N GLN A 12 6.13 -5.36 14.18
CA GLN A 12 7.03 -6.04 13.24
C GLN A 12 6.60 -5.84 11.79
N GLU A 13 7.57 -5.56 10.92
CA GLU A 13 7.33 -5.47 9.49
C GLU A 13 6.98 -6.83 8.89
N LYS A 14 5.89 -6.87 8.11
CA LYS A 14 5.45 -8.04 7.34
C LYS A 14 5.91 -7.99 5.90
N TRP A 15 5.90 -6.79 5.31
CA TRP A 15 6.46 -6.53 3.99
C TRP A 15 6.69 -5.03 3.80
N GLN A 16 7.54 -4.72 2.82
CA GLN A 16 7.79 -3.38 2.32
C GLN A 16 7.64 -3.33 0.79
N PHE A 17 7.20 -2.19 0.28
CA PHE A 17 7.23 -1.86 -1.14
C PHE A 17 7.84 -0.48 -1.38
N THR A 18 8.76 -0.40 -2.34
CA THR A 18 9.38 0.85 -2.80
C THR A 18 8.65 1.35 -4.04
N ALA A 19 7.93 2.47 -3.93
CA ALA A 19 7.03 2.97 -4.98
C ALA A 19 7.74 3.65 -6.16
N GLY A 20 9.07 3.82 -6.13
CA GLY A 20 9.83 4.53 -7.17
C GLY A 20 9.63 6.05 -7.19
N SER A 21 8.49 6.55 -6.71
CA SER A 21 8.12 7.97 -6.70
C SER A 21 7.56 8.40 -5.33
N ALA A 22 7.30 9.70 -5.14
CA ALA A 22 6.74 10.23 -3.89
C ALA A 22 5.33 9.69 -3.63
N ILE A 23 4.99 9.40 -2.38
CA ILE A 23 3.61 9.12 -1.99
C ILE A 23 3.00 10.45 -1.56
N VAL A 24 2.04 10.96 -2.34
CA VAL A 24 1.48 12.32 -2.16
C VAL A 24 0.02 12.33 -1.71
N ALA A 25 -0.66 11.18 -1.83
CA ALA A 25 -2.07 11.03 -1.46
C ALA A 25 -2.24 10.21 -0.18
N SER A 26 -3.36 10.43 0.52
CA SER A 26 -3.76 9.58 1.65
C SER A 26 -4.12 8.16 1.20
N PRO A 27 -3.79 7.12 1.98
CA PRO A 27 -4.25 5.76 1.71
C PRO A 27 -5.77 5.62 1.93
N ALA A 28 -6.43 4.76 1.14
CA ALA A 28 -7.80 4.34 1.35
C ALA A 28 -7.92 2.81 1.35
N ILE A 29 -8.87 2.27 2.13
CA ILE A 29 -9.12 0.83 2.23
C ILE A 29 -10.57 0.53 1.87
N ALA A 30 -10.79 -0.32 0.89
CA ALA A 30 -12.11 -0.83 0.49
C ALA A 30 -11.98 -2.24 -0.09
N ALA A 31 -13.00 -3.09 0.13
CA ALA A 31 -13.03 -4.47 -0.38
C ALA A 31 -11.72 -5.27 -0.10
N GLY A 32 -11.12 -5.09 1.07
CA GLY A 32 -9.88 -5.78 1.46
C GLY A 32 -8.62 -5.32 0.71
N LYS A 33 -8.69 -4.19 -0.02
CA LYS A 33 -7.59 -3.61 -0.79
C LYS A 33 -7.21 -2.25 -0.24
N LEU A 34 -5.90 -1.99 -0.19
CA LEU A 34 -5.30 -0.68 0.05
C LEU A 34 -5.02 -0.02 -1.29
N VAL A 35 -5.50 1.20 -1.49
CA VAL A 35 -5.19 2.03 -2.66
C VAL A 35 -4.49 3.32 -2.24
N ILE A 36 -3.50 3.75 -3.02
CA ILE A 36 -2.74 4.97 -2.75
C ILE A 36 -2.14 5.56 -4.03
N GLY A 37 -2.21 6.89 -4.15
CA GLY A 37 -1.68 7.64 -5.30
C GLY A 37 -0.22 8.06 -5.12
N THR A 38 0.55 7.99 -6.21
CA THR A 38 1.94 8.48 -6.27
C THR A 38 2.04 9.86 -6.94
N GLY A 39 3.18 10.52 -6.78
CA GLY A 39 3.47 11.82 -7.38
C GLY A 39 3.59 11.78 -8.91
N ASP A 40 3.87 10.61 -9.48
CA ASP A 40 3.99 10.41 -10.93
C ASP A 40 2.63 10.05 -11.58
N GLY A 41 1.55 10.07 -10.80
CA GLY A 41 0.18 9.83 -11.29
C GLY A 41 -0.26 8.36 -11.29
N GLU A 42 0.53 7.45 -10.72
CA GLU A 42 0.15 6.05 -10.60
C GLU A 42 -0.79 5.83 -9.40
N VAL A 43 -1.69 4.84 -9.51
CA VAL A 43 -2.48 4.33 -8.39
C VAL A 43 -2.01 2.92 -8.07
N LEU A 44 -1.40 2.76 -6.90
CA LEU A 44 -0.94 1.47 -6.41
C LEU A 44 -2.08 0.78 -5.65
N CYS A 45 -2.24 -0.53 -5.86
CA CYS A 45 -3.25 -1.34 -5.19
C CYS A 45 -2.60 -2.58 -4.55
N PHE A 46 -2.85 -2.78 -3.26
CA PHE A 46 -2.34 -3.92 -2.48
C PHE A 46 -3.49 -4.69 -1.86
N GLY A 47 -3.48 -6.01 -1.98
CA GLY A 47 -4.53 -6.90 -1.45
C GLY A 47 -4.41 -8.29 -2.05
N ALA A 48 -5.27 -9.22 -1.62
CA ALA A 48 -5.36 -10.51 -2.28
C ALA A 48 -5.89 -10.31 -3.72
N ALA A 49 -5.31 -11.00 -4.68
CA ALA A 49 -5.93 -11.16 -5.98
C ALA A 49 -7.25 -11.92 -5.80
N GLU A 50 -8.32 -11.45 -6.44
CA GLU A 50 -9.56 -12.21 -6.49
C GLU A 50 -9.28 -13.52 -7.22
N LYS A 51 -9.68 -14.65 -6.61
CA LYS A 51 -9.68 -15.93 -7.29
C LYS A 51 -10.95 -15.95 -8.15
N ASN A 52 -10.80 -15.87 -9.47
CA ASN A 52 -11.87 -16.23 -10.40
C ASN A 52 -12.25 -17.70 -10.25
#